data_AF-A0A3P7JHC1-F1
#
_entry.id   AF-A0A3P7JHC1-F1
#
_cell.length_a   1.000
_cell.length_b   1.000
_cell.length_c   1.000
_cell.angle_alpha   90.00
_cell.angle_beta   90.00
_cell.angle_gamma   90.00
#
_symmetry.space_group_name_H-M   'P 1'
#
loop_
_entity.id
_entity.type
_entity.pdbx_description
1 polymer ?
#
loop_
_entity_poly.entity_id
_entity_poly.type
_entity_poly.pdbx_seq_one_letter_code
_entity_poly.pdbx_strand_id
1 'polypeptide(L)'
;MVQWRDSNEECLAGFLRHWVCVLGVEDLPSISKYPHILVNKMMPSFDYGAIACVSELLFNRTHLGQDQEFFNRSYYENLPAVRFHNQFKHYGAALDCQSLYKSSTQLFRS
;
A
#
# COMPACT_ATOMS: atom_id res chain seq x y z
N MET A 1 2.07 -0.27 0.39
CA MET A 1 3.35 0.37 0.01
C MET A 1 4.50 -0.56 0.37
N VAL A 2 5.42 -0.81 -0.57
CA VAL A 2 6.70 -1.51 -0.32
C VAL A 2 7.81 -0.55 -0.75
N GLN A 3 8.83 -0.38 0.08
CA GLN A 3 9.99 0.44 -0.25
C GLN A 3 11.18 -0.48 -0.57
N TRP A 4 11.52 -0.56 -1.85
CA TRP A 4 12.70 -1.27 -2.34
C TRP A 4 13.90 -0.34 -2.33
N ARG A 5 15.03 -0.82 -1.83
CA ARG A 5 16.30 -0.08 -1.70
C ARG A 5 17.50 -1.01 -1.85
N ASP A 6 18.62 -0.43 -2.23
CA ASP A 6 19.85 -1.17 -2.47
C ASP A 6 20.78 -1.20 -1.24
N SER A 7 20.65 -0.23 -0.34
CA SER A 7 21.43 -0.16 0.89
C SER A 7 20.62 0.31 2.11
N ASN A 8 21.18 0.11 3.30
CA ASN A 8 20.53 0.48 4.58
C ASN A 8 20.32 1.99 4.70
N GLU A 9 21.27 2.78 4.20
CA GLU A 9 21.30 4.24 4.32
C GLU A 9 20.17 4.91 3.53
N GLU A 10 19.58 4.20 2.58
CA GLU A 10 18.45 4.69 1.78
C GLU A 10 17.08 4.45 2.47
N CYS A 11 17.06 3.69 3.56
CA CYS A 11 15.89 3.50 4.41
C CYS A 11 15.90 4.53 5.54
N LEU A 12 14.77 5.19 5.79
CA LEU A 12 14.64 6.21 6.84
C LEU A 12 14.98 5.66 8.24
N ALA A 13 14.50 4.47 8.55
CA ALA A 13 14.82 3.76 9.80
C ALA A 13 16.19 3.04 9.78
N GLY A 14 16.93 3.11 8.66
CA GLY A 14 18.28 2.55 8.55
C GLY A 14 18.37 1.02 8.50
N PHE A 15 17.25 0.32 8.27
CA PHE A 15 17.23 -1.15 8.27
C PHE A 15 16.62 -1.73 6.99
N LEU A 16 17.46 -2.41 6.22
CA LEU A 16 17.12 -3.13 5.01
C LEU A 16 17.14 -4.63 5.26
N ARG A 17 16.10 -5.33 4.80
CA ARG A 17 16.07 -6.79 4.81
C ARG A 17 15.56 -7.33 3.48
N HIS A 18 16.43 -8.07 2.79
CA HIS A 18 16.15 -8.64 1.47
C HIS A 18 15.71 -7.56 0.46
N TRP A 19 16.46 -6.45 0.38
CA TRP A 19 16.20 -5.34 -0.54
C TRP A 19 14.90 -4.56 -0.27
N VAL A 20 14.27 -4.79 0.89
CA VAL A 20 13.07 -4.08 1.34
C VAL A 20 13.35 -3.36 2.65
N CYS A 21 13.01 -2.07 2.73
CA CYS A 21 13.10 -1.34 3.98
C CYS A 21 12.13 -1.92 5.02
N VAL A 22 12.66 -2.13 6.22
CA VAL A 22 11.84 -2.40 7.39
C VAL A 22 11.53 -1.06 8.05
N LEU A 23 10.27 -0.69 8.02
CA LEU A 23 9.76 0.60 8.45
C LEU A 23 9.79 0.71 9.98
N GLY A 24 10.28 1.85 10.47
CA GLY A 24 10.34 2.22 11.89
C GLY A 24 9.42 3.39 12.23
N VAL A 25 9.54 3.92 13.45
CA VAL A 25 8.80 5.11 13.89
C VAL A 25 9.13 6.35 13.04
N GLU A 26 10.32 6.41 12.45
CA GLU A 26 10.79 7.47 11.55
C GLU A 26 9.94 7.57 10.28
N ASP A 27 9.32 6.46 9.86
CA ASP A 27 8.48 6.38 8.67
C ASP A 27 7.03 6.83 8.92
N LEU A 28 6.60 6.99 10.19
CA LEU A 28 5.21 7.30 10.56
C LEU A 28 4.64 8.57 9.89
N PRO A 29 5.40 9.69 9.76
CA PRO A 29 4.90 10.88 9.06
C PRO A 29 4.54 10.62 7.60
N SER A 30 5.26 9.70 6.94
CA SER A 30 4.95 9.26 5.58
C SER A 30 3.75 8.32 5.59
N ILE A 31 3.78 7.28 6.43
CA ILE A 31 2.72 6.25 6.53
C ILE A 31 1.35 6.89 6.83
N SER A 32 1.30 7.89 7.71
CA SER A 32 0.07 8.59 8.09
C SER A 32 -0.58 9.41 6.97
N LYS A 33 0.16 9.72 5.90
CA LYS A 33 -0.36 10.49 4.75
C LYS A 33 -0.71 9.61 3.55
N TYR A 34 -0.16 8.41 3.47
CA TYR A 34 -0.43 7.52 2.35
C TYR A 34 -1.89 7.03 2.37
N PRO A 35 -2.57 6.99 1.21
CA PRO A 35 -3.93 6.48 1.13
C PRO A 35 -3.97 4.96 1.36
N HIS A 36 -2.84 4.25 1.24
CA HIS A 36 -2.73 2.80 1.38
C HIS A 36 -3.06 2.31 2.80
N ILE A 37 -3.93 1.30 2.89
CA ILE A 37 -4.28 0.60 4.14
C ILE A 37 -3.20 -0.37 4.62
N LEU A 38 -2.27 -0.78 3.75
CA LEU A 38 -1.23 -1.76 4.05
C LEU A 38 0.16 -1.23 3.68
N VAL A 39 1.12 -1.48 4.57
CA VAL A 39 2.54 -1.18 4.38
C VAL A 39 3.38 -2.45 4.63
N ASN A 40 4.47 -2.60 3.89
CA ASN A 40 5.45 -3.65 4.09
C ASN A 40 6.87 -3.07 3.91
N LYS A 41 7.85 -3.41 4.75
CA LYS A 41 7.82 -4.41 5.84
C LYS A 41 7.86 -3.75 7.22
N MET A 42 7.26 -4.34 8.24
CA MET A 42 7.50 -4.01 9.65
C MET A 42 7.87 -5.28 10.40
N MET A 43 8.71 -5.16 11.44
CA MET A 43 9.16 -6.31 12.22
C MET A 43 9.16 -5.97 13.72
N PRO A 44 8.45 -6.75 14.57
CA PRO A 44 8.44 -6.54 16.02
C PRO A 44 9.83 -6.57 16.66
N SER A 45 10.74 -7.38 16.12
CA SER A 45 12.12 -7.49 16.60
C SER A 45 13.02 -6.31 16.23
N PHE A 46 12.57 -5.45 15.32
CA PHE A 46 13.29 -4.25 14.91
C PHE A 46 12.70 -3.02 15.61
N ASP A 47 11.41 -2.78 15.41
CA ASP A 47 10.70 -1.66 16.00
C ASP A 47 9.23 -2.03 16.22
N TYR A 48 8.89 -2.39 17.45
CA TYR A 48 7.51 -2.65 17.85
C TYR A 48 6.69 -1.35 18.00
N GLY A 49 7.34 -0.23 18.29
CA GLY A 49 6.69 1.08 18.43
C GLY A 49 6.03 1.50 17.12
N ALA A 50 6.72 1.31 15.99
CA ALA A 50 6.17 1.54 14.66
C ALA A 50 4.86 0.75 14.43
N ILE A 51 4.84 -0.52 14.81
CA ILE A 51 3.66 -1.40 14.67
C ILE A 51 2.51 -0.92 15.57
N ALA A 52 2.82 -0.58 16.82
CA ALA A 52 1.83 -0.08 17.76
C ALA A 52 1.19 1.24 17.28
N CYS A 53 2.00 2.21 16.85
CA CYS A 53 1.53 3.49 16.34
C CYS A 53 0.69 3.35 15.06
N VAL A 54 1.08 2.48 14.13
CA VAL A 54 0.26 2.23 12.92
C VAL A 54 -1.05 1.52 13.28
N SER A 55 -1.03 0.62 14.27
CA SER A 55 -2.26 -0.03 14.76
C SER A 55 -3.22 0.98 15.38
N GLU A 56 -2.71 1.90 16.19
CA GLU A 56 -3.50 3.00 16.77
C GLU A 56 -4.03 3.96 15.69
N LEU A 57 -3.19 4.33 14.71
CA LEU A 57 -3.59 5.14 13.57
C LEU A 57 -4.76 4.51 12.80
N LEU A 58 -4.68 3.19 12.54
CA LEU A 58 -5.76 2.46 11.88
C LEU A 58 -7.01 2.39 12.76
N PHE A 59 -6.86 2.16 14.06
CA PHE A 59 -7.97 2.17 15.01
C PHE A 59 -8.70 3.52 15.01
N ASN A 60 -7.96 4.63 15.11
CA ASN A 60 -8.51 5.98 15.09
C ASN A 60 -9.28 6.30 13.79
N ARG A 61 -8.75 5.86 12.64
CA ARG A 61 -9.40 6.02 11.32
C ARG A 61 -10.69 5.21 11.17
N THR A 62 -10.88 4.15 11.94
CA THR A 62 -11.97 3.17 11.70
C THR A 62 -13.02 3.13 12.81
N HIS A 63 -12.66 3.36 14.07
CA HIS A 63 -13.55 3.13 15.21
C HIS A 63 -14.02 4.40 15.91
N LEU A 64 -13.33 5.53 15.74
CA LEU A 64 -13.67 6.78 16.45
C LEU A 64 -14.68 7.67 15.71
N GLY A 65 -15.28 7.20 14.62
CA GLY A 65 -16.30 7.95 13.88
C GLY A 65 -15.80 9.28 13.31
N GLN A 66 -14.49 9.42 13.09
CA GLN A 66 -13.90 10.60 12.44
C GLN A 66 -14.35 10.63 10.96
N ASP A 67 -14.73 11.81 10.46
CA ASP A 67 -15.22 11.99 9.10
C ASP A 67 -14.27 11.35 8.08
N GLN A 68 -14.84 10.46 7.26
CA GLN A 68 -14.13 9.45 6.47
C GLN A 68 -13.43 9.99 5.22
N GLU A 69 -12.77 11.15 5.28
CA GLU A 69 -11.98 11.63 4.13
C GLU A 69 -10.78 10.71 3.81
N PHE A 70 -10.35 9.87 4.75
CA PHE A 70 -9.19 8.99 4.55
C PHE A 70 -9.49 7.73 3.73
N PHE A 71 -10.73 7.23 3.68
CA PHE A 71 -11.06 5.99 2.96
C PHE A 71 -11.72 6.27 1.61
N ASN A 72 -10.89 6.50 0.59
CA ASN A 72 -11.38 6.60 -0.78
C ASN A 72 -11.70 5.20 -1.33
N ARG A 73 -12.95 4.75 -1.17
CA ARG A 73 -13.43 3.47 -1.69
C ARG A 73 -13.17 3.32 -3.21
N SER A 74 -13.42 4.37 -3.98
CA SER A 74 -13.23 4.36 -5.44
C SER A 74 -11.78 4.09 -5.81
N TYR A 75 -10.80 4.63 -5.08
CA TYR A 75 -9.39 4.33 -5.29
C TYR A 75 -9.11 2.82 -5.18
N TYR A 76 -9.65 2.18 -4.14
CA TYR A 76 -9.44 0.75 -3.88
C TYR A 76 -10.13 -0.16 -4.90
N GLU A 77 -11.35 0.19 -5.29
CA GLU A 77 -12.10 -0.59 -6.30
C GLU A 77 -11.46 -0.53 -7.68
N ASN A 78 -10.74 0.54 -7.97
CA ASN A 78 -10.05 0.75 -9.24
C ASN A 78 -8.59 0.25 -9.27
N LEU A 79 -8.11 -0.39 -8.20
CA LEU A 79 -6.76 -0.97 -8.18
C LEU A 79 -6.60 -2.02 -9.31
N PRO A 80 -5.45 -2.05 -10.01
CA PRO A 80 -5.24 -2.97 -11.13
C PRO A 80 -5.51 -4.43 -10.79
N ALA A 81 -5.09 -4.88 -9.61
CA ALA A 81 -5.31 -6.25 -9.14
C ALA A 81 -6.81 -6.57 -8.93
N VAL A 82 -7.58 -5.60 -8.42
CA VAL A 82 -9.03 -5.74 -8.22
C VAL A 82 -9.74 -5.78 -9.56
N ARG A 83 -9.40 -4.85 -10.46
CA ARG A 83 -9.94 -4.83 -11.83
C ARG A 83 -9.65 -6.13 -12.58
N PHE A 84 -8.40 -6.60 -12.50
CA PHE A 84 -7.97 -7.88 -13.08
C PHE A 84 -8.81 -9.04 -12.53
N HIS A 85 -8.90 -9.17 -11.22
CA HIS A 85 -9.66 -10.24 -10.57
C HIS A 85 -11.14 -10.22 -10.95
N ASN A 86 -11.75 -9.03 -10.97
CA ASN A 86 -13.15 -8.87 -11.36
C ASN A 86 -13.36 -9.30 -12.80
N GLN A 87 -12.50 -8.85 -13.73
CA GLN A 87 -12.58 -9.29 -15.12
C GLN A 87 -12.36 -10.81 -15.24
N PHE A 88 -11.39 -11.37 -14.52
CA PHE A 88 -11.09 -12.80 -14.54
C PHE A 88 -12.29 -13.65 -14.13
N LYS A 89 -13.07 -13.21 -13.15
CA LYS A 89 -14.33 -13.87 -12.79
C LYS A 89 -15.36 -13.87 -13.92
N HIS A 90 -15.40 -12.82 -14.72
CA HIS A 90 -16.38 -12.66 -15.79
C HIS A 90 -15.99 -13.38 -17.08
N TYR A 91 -14.72 -13.34 -17.48
CA TYR A 91 -14.25 -13.85 -18.78
C TYR A 91 -13.39 -15.13 -18.66
N GLY A 92 -13.01 -15.54 -17.44
CA GLY A 92 -12.18 -16.72 -17.20
C GLY A 92 -10.81 -16.63 -17.88
N ALA A 93 -10.32 -17.77 -18.39
CA ALA A 93 -9.04 -17.89 -19.08
C ALA A 93 -8.96 -17.15 -20.43
N ALA A 94 -10.06 -16.54 -20.91
CA ALA A 94 -10.07 -15.75 -22.15
C ALA A 94 -9.47 -14.34 -21.98
N LEU A 95 -9.05 -13.97 -20.77
CA LEU A 95 -8.36 -12.70 -20.52
C LEU A 95 -6.89 -12.77 -20.88
N ASP A 96 -6.57 -12.12 -21.99
CA ASP A 96 -5.20 -11.84 -22.38
C ASP A 96 -4.66 -10.60 -21.64
N CYS A 97 -3.47 -10.71 -21.07
CA CYS A 97 -2.76 -9.64 -20.39
C CYS A 97 -2.58 -8.38 -21.26
N GLN A 98 -2.53 -8.52 -22.60
CA GLN A 98 -2.42 -7.36 -23.50
C GLN A 98 -3.72 -6.55 -23.60
N SER A 99 -4.88 -7.17 -23.39
CA SER A 99 -6.18 -6.47 -23.40
C SER A 99 -6.33 -5.52 -22.20
N LEU A 100 -5.78 -5.92 -21.05
CA LEU A 100 -5.78 -5.16 -19.80
C LEU A 100 -4.85 -3.95 -19.83
N TYR A 101 -3.65 -4.12 -20.39
CA TYR A 101 -2.66 -3.04 -20.49
C TYR A 101 -3.16 -1.87 -21.35
N LYS A 102 -3.83 -2.16 -22.48
CA LYS A 102 -4.40 -1.16 -23.39
C LYS A 102 -5.51 -0.33 -22.74
N SER A 103 -6.32 -0.91 -21.86
CA SER A 103 -7.36 -0.20 -21.11
C SER A 103 -6.77 0.80 -20.09
N SER A 104 -5.63 0.47 -19.48
CA SER A 104 -4.97 1.37 -18.53
C SER A 104 -4.23 2.54 -19.18
N THR A 105 -3.70 2.40 -20.40
CA THR A 105 -2.90 3.46 -21.06
C THR A 105 -3.74 4.65 -21.54
N GLN A 106 -5.06 4.50 -21.67
CA GLN A 106 -5.96 5.61 -22.01
C GLN A 106 -6.27 6.54 -20.83
N LEU A 107 -5.99 6.12 -19.58
CA LEU A 107 -6.24 6.92 -18.36
C LEU A 107 -5.02 7.74 -17.89
N PHE A 108 -3.83 7.52 -18.45
CA PHE A 108 -2.60 8.25 -18.11
C PHE A 108 -2.11 9.18 -19.24
N ARG A 109 -2.99 9.47 -20.21
CA ARG A 109 -2.80 10.56 -21.19
C ARG A 109 -3.84 11.65 -20.92
N SER A 110 -3.56 12.49 -19.94
CA SER A 110 -4.17 13.82 -19.75
C SER A 110 -3.13 14.74 -19.15
#